data_AF-A0A9W9MRI0-F1
#
_entry.id   AF-A0A9W9MRI0-F1
#
_cell.length_a   1.000
_cell.length_b   1.000
_cell.length_c   1.000
_cell.angle_alpha   90.00
_cell.angle_beta   90.00
_cell.angle_gamma   90.00
#
_symmetry.space_group_name_H-M   'P 1'
#
loop_
_entity.id
_entity.type
_entity.pdbx_description
1 polymer ?
#
loop_
_entity_poly.entity_id
_entity_poly.type
_entity_poly.pdbx_seq_one_letter_code
_entity_poly.pdbx_strand_id
1 'polypeptide(L)'
;MSSITRPVVAIAGATGHLGKHITTAFLSSTFQDKFSEIILLSRKESCLFQPSSSQSGVKLTARRYNENNLEEALQGIQILVNAIGPTGHDFKTKIAAALPQTDIRVYFPSEFGVDHYGHDFVQ
;
A
#
# COMPACT_ATOMS: atom_id res chain seq x y z
N MET A 1 -25.15 2.01 -18.03
CA MET A 1 -24.11 2.99 -17.65
C MET A 1 -23.24 2.32 -16.59
N SER A 2 -22.03 1.89 -16.93
CA SER A 2 -21.10 1.36 -15.92
C SER A 2 -20.72 2.51 -15.00
N SER A 3 -21.13 2.47 -13.73
CA SER A 3 -20.63 3.45 -12.77
C SER A 3 -19.11 3.29 -12.72
N ILE A 4 -18.38 4.39 -12.87
CA ILE A 4 -16.94 4.37 -12.66
C ILE A 4 -16.75 4.19 -11.15
N THR A 5 -16.51 2.96 -10.73
CA THR A 5 -16.21 2.64 -9.33
C THR A 5 -14.79 3.12 -9.04
N ARG A 6 -14.65 3.96 -8.01
CA ARG A 6 -13.33 4.42 -7.54
C ARG A 6 -12.58 3.22 -6.96
N PRO A 7 -11.30 3.02 -7.27
CA PRO A 7 -10.53 1.89 -6.77
C PRO A 7 -10.25 1.99 -5.27
N VAL A 8 -10.02 0.84 -4.67
CA VAL A 8 -9.44 0.66 -3.33
C VAL A 8 -7.93 0.60 -3.47
N VAL A 9 -7.25 1.47 -2.74
CA VAL A 9 -5.78 1.51 -2.70
C VAL A 9 -5.27 1.13 -1.31
N ALA A 10 -4.17 0.38 -1.29
CA ALA A 10 -3.46 0.07 -0.07
C ALA A 10 -2.01 0.55 -0.10
N ILE A 11 -1.54 1.00 1.07
CA ILE A 11 -0.17 1.49 1.27
C ILE A 11 0.50 0.61 2.31
N ALA A 12 1.42 -0.25 1.87
CA ALA A 12 2.24 -1.07 2.75
C ALA A 12 3.45 -0.28 3.23
N GLY A 13 3.72 -0.33 4.55
CA GLY A 13 4.76 0.50 5.15
C GLY A 13 4.34 1.97 5.34
N ALA A 14 3.04 2.24 5.45
CA ALA A 14 2.47 3.58 5.64
C ALA A 14 3.05 4.37 6.82
N THR A 15 3.59 3.68 7.83
CA THR A 15 4.21 4.28 9.03
C THR A 15 5.71 4.52 8.88
N GLY A 16 6.32 4.06 7.79
CA GLY A 16 7.73 4.27 7.48
C GLY A 16 8.05 5.69 7.05
N HIS A 17 9.34 6.01 6.95
CA HIS A 17 9.81 7.35 6.61
C HIS A 17 9.22 7.88 5.30
N LEU A 18 9.21 7.06 4.24
CA LEU A 18 8.56 7.43 2.97
C LEU A 18 7.04 7.22 3.01
N GLY A 19 6.58 6.10 3.59
CA GLY A 19 5.17 5.74 3.62
C GLY A 19 4.26 6.79 4.24
N LYS A 20 4.74 7.55 5.24
CA LYS A 20 3.98 8.66 5.84
C LYS A 20 3.70 9.77 4.82
N HIS A 21 4.67 10.11 3.97
CA HIS A 21 4.51 11.15 2.95
C HIS A 21 3.58 10.69 1.83
N ILE A 22 3.70 9.43 1.41
CA ILE A 22 2.76 8.81 0.46
C ILE A 22 1.34 8.85 1.04
N THR A 23 1.16 8.43 2.29
CA THR A 23 -0.14 8.44 2.96
C THR A 23 -0.73 9.84 3.03
N THR A 24 0.05 10.85 3.44
CA THR A 24 -0.39 12.26 3.46
C THR A 24 -0.80 12.76 2.08
N ALA A 25 -0.07 12.40 1.02
CA ALA A 25 -0.43 12.78 -0.34
C ALA A 25 -1.77 12.16 -0.75
N PHE A 26 -1.97 10.87 -0.52
CA PHE A 26 -3.23 10.18 -0.86
C PHE A 26 -4.44 10.71 -0.08
N LEU A 27 -4.23 11.20 1.14
CA LEU A 27 -5.26 11.84 1.97
C LEU A 27 -5.47 13.33 1.66
N SER A 28 -4.69 13.93 0.77
CA SER A 28 -4.88 15.33 0.38
C SER A 28 -6.15 15.53 -0.43
N SER A 29 -6.71 16.75 -0.42
CA SER A 29 -7.88 17.11 -1.22
C SER A 29 -7.72 16.86 -2.71
N THR A 30 -6.48 16.86 -3.21
CA THR A 30 -6.15 16.56 -4.61
C THR A 30 -6.43 15.09 -4.99
N PHE A 31 -6.21 14.16 -4.06
CA PHE A 31 -6.17 12.72 -4.37
C PHE A 31 -7.22 11.88 -3.65
N GLN A 32 -7.70 12.30 -2.48
CA GLN A 32 -8.59 11.49 -1.63
C GLN A 32 -9.87 11.04 -2.37
N ASP A 33 -10.46 11.91 -3.19
CA ASP A 33 -11.70 11.63 -3.93
C ASP A 33 -11.48 10.74 -5.16
N LYS A 34 -10.24 10.33 -5.45
CA LYS A 34 -9.94 9.36 -6.51
C LYS A 34 -10.13 7.91 -6.05
N PHE A 35 -10.24 7.69 -4.74
CA PHE A 35 -10.35 6.36 -4.15
C PHE A 35 -11.70 6.19 -3.45
N SER A 36 -12.19 4.96 -3.40
CA SER A 36 -13.35 4.60 -2.55
C SER A 36 -12.90 4.31 -1.12
N GLU A 37 -11.74 3.66 -1.00
CA GLU A 37 -11.11 3.32 0.27
C GLU A 37 -9.58 3.42 0.15
N ILE A 38 -8.95 3.98 1.19
CA ILE A 38 -7.51 4.01 1.39
C ILE A 38 -7.19 3.11 2.58
N ILE A 39 -6.35 2.10 2.38
CA ILE A 39 -6.02 1.08 3.37
C ILE A 39 -4.56 1.21 3.79
N LEU A 40 -4.33 1.45 5.07
CA LEU A 40 -2.99 1.50 5.64
C LEU A 40 -2.61 0.09 6.12
N LEU A 41 -1.60 -0.51 5.49
CA LEU A 41 -1.10 -1.83 5.84
C LEU A 41 0.10 -1.72 6.78
N SER A 42 -0.01 -2.31 7.97
CA SER A 42 1.04 -2.30 9.00
C SER A 42 1.27 -3.67 9.64
N ARG A 43 2.52 -3.96 10.01
CA ARG A 43 2.90 -5.10 10.86
C ARG A 43 2.74 -4.82 12.35
N LYS A 44 2.92 -3.56 12.75
CA LYS A 44 2.91 -3.12 14.15
C LYS A 44 1.54 -2.58 14.53
N GLU A 45 1.11 -2.98 15.73
CA GLU A 45 -0.15 -2.58 16.37
C GLU A 45 -0.14 -1.09 16.76
N SER A 46 1.04 -0.53 17.03
CA SER A 46 1.24 0.77 17.68
C SER A 46 1.00 2.02 16.83
N CYS A 47 0.56 1.88 15.58
CA CYS A 47 0.37 3.02 14.68
C CYS A 47 -0.83 2.82 13.75
N LEU A 48 -1.93 2.27 14.26
CA LEU A 48 -3.21 2.53 13.64
C LEU A 48 -3.43 4.04 13.82
N PHE A 49 -3.10 4.82 12.80
CA PHE A 49 -3.63 6.17 12.62
C PHE A 49 -5.10 6.08 13.01
N GLN A 50 -5.48 6.63 14.17
CA GLN A 50 -6.88 6.75 14.49
C GLN A 50 -7.43 7.71 13.44
N PRO A 51 -8.33 7.26 12.55
CA PRO A 51 -8.85 8.13 11.53
C PRO A 51 -9.66 9.19 12.27
N SER A 52 -9.08 10.37 12.47
CA SER A 52 -9.85 11.56 12.76
C SER A 52 -10.72 11.74 11.52
N SER A 53 -11.98 11.30 11.64
CA SER A 53 -13.06 11.37 10.68
C SER A 53 -12.69 12.21 9.45
N SER A 54 -12.34 11.54 8.35
CA SER A 54 -12.10 12.20 7.08
C SER A 54 -13.34 13.04 6.75
N GLN A 55 -13.19 14.37 6.71
CA GLN A 55 -14.25 15.30 6.29
C GLN A 55 -14.67 15.06 4.83
N SER A 56 -13.86 14.32 4.08
CA SER A 56 -14.16 13.80 2.74
C SER A 56 -14.67 12.36 2.84
N GLY A 57 -15.70 12.03 2.07
CA GLY A 57 -16.37 10.72 2.05
C GLY A 57 -15.52 9.53 1.57
N VAL A 58 -14.18 9.63 1.57
CA VAL A 58 -13.28 8.50 1.41
C VAL A 58 -13.19 7.70 2.70
N LYS A 59 -13.30 6.38 2.58
CA LYS A 59 -13.13 5.46 3.70
C LYS A 59 -11.63 5.27 3.97
N LEU A 60 -11.19 5.55 5.19
CA LEU A 60 -9.81 5.26 5.63
C LEU A 60 -9.85 4.08 6.59
N THR A 61 -9.17 2.98 6.24
CA THR A 61 -9.02 1.82 7.12
C THR A 61 -7.56 1.50 7.34
N ALA A 62 -7.30 0.77 8.42
CA ALA A 62 -5.98 0.21 8.67
C ALA A 62 -6.13 -1.30 8.85
N ARG A 63 -5.34 -2.08 8.12
CA ARG A 63 -5.32 -3.54 8.23
C ARG A 63 -3.95 -4.00 8.70
N ARG A 64 -3.97 -4.93 9.65
CA ARG A 64 -2.77 -5.59 10.13
C ARG A 64 -2.48 -6.78 9.25
N TYR A 65 -1.20 -6.96 8.93
CA TYR A 65 -0.73 -8.17 8.28
C TYR A 65 0.48 -8.75 9.01
N ASN A 66 0.64 -10.06 8.85
CA ASN A 66 1.77 -10.87 9.23
C ASN A 66 1.98 -11.92 8.14
N GLU A 67 2.84 -12.91 8.38
CA GLU A 67 3.18 -13.91 7.37
C GLU A 67 2.05 -14.89 7.06
N ASN A 68 1.10 -15.05 7.97
CA ASN A 68 0.06 -16.07 7.91
C ASN A 68 -1.28 -15.53 7.39
N ASN A 69 -1.45 -14.22 7.32
CA ASN A 69 -2.71 -13.57 6.91
C ASN A 69 -2.54 -12.58 5.75
N LEU A 70 -1.42 -12.68 5.02
CA LEU A 70 -1.10 -11.73 3.96
C LEU A 70 -2.18 -11.69 2.87
N GLU A 71 -2.61 -12.86 2.40
CA GLU A 71 -3.63 -12.95 1.34
C GLU A 71 -4.96 -12.31 1.78
N GLU A 72 -5.41 -12.62 3.00
CA GLU A 72 -6.61 -12.03 3.60
C GLU A 72 -6.47 -10.50 3.72
N ALA A 73 -5.31 -10.02 4.20
CA ALA A 73 -5.04 -8.60 4.30
C ALA A 73 -5.10 -7.89 2.94
N LEU A 74 -4.77 -8.61 1.86
CA LEU A 74 -4.76 -8.10 0.48
C LEU A 74 -6.12 -8.17 -0.25
N GLN A 75 -7.12 -8.83 0.32
CA GLN A 75 -8.43 -9.01 -0.34
C GLN A 75 -9.15 -7.68 -0.61
N GLY A 76 -9.76 -7.58 -1.79
CA GLY A 76 -10.52 -6.39 -2.21
C GLY A 76 -9.68 -5.14 -2.45
N ILE A 77 -8.36 -5.26 -2.56
CA ILE A 77 -7.45 -4.17 -2.96
C ILE A 77 -7.26 -4.23 -4.48
N GLN A 78 -7.34 -3.09 -5.17
CA GLN A 78 -7.05 -3.02 -6.61
C GLN A 78 -5.68 -2.39 -6.91
N ILE A 79 -5.19 -1.53 -6.02
CA ILE A 79 -3.90 -0.83 -6.18
C ILE A 79 -3.08 -1.05 -4.91
N LEU A 80 -1.85 -1.54 -5.04
CA LEU A 80 -0.93 -1.71 -3.92
C LEU A 80 0.33 -0.86 -4.11
N VAL A 81 0.60 0.02 -3.16
CA VAL A 81 1.84 0.80 -3.05
C VAL A 81 2.71 0.21 -1.95
N ASN A 82 3.86 -0.35 -2.32
CA ASN A 82 4.79 -0.94 -1.36
C ASN A 82 5.91 0.05 -0.98
N ALA A 83 5.77 0.69 0.17
CA ALA A 83 6.76 1.60 0.74
C ALA A 83 7.56 0.96 1.90
N ILE A 84 7.66 -0.38 1.93
CA ILE A 84 8.36 -1.11 2.99
C ILE A 84 9.88 -0.95 2.82
N GLY A 85 10.52 -0.41 3.85
CA GLY A 85 11.97 -0.23 3.89
C GLY A 85 12.78 -1.54 3.77
N PRO A 86 14.12 -1.43 3.65
CA PRO A 86 15.02 -2.54 3.35
C PRO A 86 14.98 -3.69 4.37
N THR A 87 14.70 -3.41 5.65
CA THR A 87 14.55 -4.42 6.72
C THR A 87 13.31 -5.32 6.57
N GLY A 88 12.54 -5.20 5.49
CA GLY A 88 11.37 -6.02 5.17
C GLY A 88 11.54 -6.91 3.94
N HIS A 89 12.77 -7.26 3.55
CA HIS A 89 13.08 -7.96 2.29
C HIS A 89 12.26 -9.24 2.08
N ASP A 90 12.22 -10.15 3.06
CA ASP A 90 11.45 -11.41 2.98
C ASP A 90 9.96 -11.17 2.71
N PHE A 91 9.43 -10.06 3.23
CA PHE A 91 8.05 -9.70 3.07
C PHE A 91 7.75 -9.10 1.68
N LYS A 92 8.72 -8.42 1.04
CA LYS A 92 8.56 -7.94 -0.35
C LYS A 92 8.37 -9.12 -1.30
N THR A 93 9.15 -10.18 -1.12
CA THR A 93 9.04 -11.42 -1.90
C THR A 93 7.70 -12.11 -1.69
N LYS A 94 7.22 -12.19 -0.44
CA LYS A 94 5.91 -12.76 -0.11
C LYS A 94 4.74 -11.97 -0.72
N ILE A 95 4.81 -10.63 -0.73
CA ILE A 95 3.81 -9.81 -1.46
C ILE A 95 3.79 -10.20 -2.93
N ALA A 96 4.96 -10.19 -3.59
CA ALA A 96 5.03 -10.48 -5.02
C ALA A 96 4.47 -11.87 -5.36
N ALA A 97 4.77 -12.87 -4.53
CA ALA A 97 4.26 -14.23 -4.67
C ALA A 97 2.73 -14.34 -4.46
N ALA A 98 2.15 -13.49 -3.61
CA ALA A 98 0.71 -13.49 -3.31
C ALA A 98 -0.13 -12.75 -4.38
N LEU A 99 0.46 -11.81 -5.14
CA LEU A 99 -0.26 -10.99 -6.13
C LEU A 99 -1.16 -11.80 -7.09
N PRO A 100 -0.76 -12.95 -7.65
CA PRO A 100 -1.59 -13.73 -8.57
C PRO A 100 -2.92 -14.22 -7.96
N GLN A 101 -3.04 -14.26 -6.64
CA GLN A 101 -4.22 -14.72 -5.90
C GLN A 101 -5.10 -13.57 -5.38
N THR A 102 -4.87 -12.34 -5.88
CA THR A 102 -5.54 -11.12 -5.40
C THR A 102 -6.22 -10.36 -6.54
N ASP A 103 -7.08 -9.40 -6.18
CA ASP A 103 -7.71 -8.48 -7.13
C ASP A 103 -6.80 -7.31 -7.55
N ILE A 104 -5.52 -7.33 -7.15
CA ILE A 104 -4.58 -6.23 -7.39
C ILE A 104 -4.26 -6.16 -8.89
N ARG A 105 -4.53 -5.00 -9.48
CA ARG A 105 -4.31 -4.71 -10.90
C ARG A 105 -3.07 -3.86 -11.13
N VAL A 106 -2.68 -3.07 -10.13
CA VAL A 106 -1.51 -2.20 -10.18
C VAL A 106 -0.70 -2.38 -8.92
N TYR A 107 0.58 -2.72 -9.09
CA TYR A 107 1.53 -2.89 -7.99
C TYR A 107 2.73 -1.95 -8.19
N PHE A 108 2.96 -1.07 -7.22
CA PHE A 108 4.16 -0.24 -7.14
C PHE A 108 5.15 -0.88 -6.17
N PRO A 109 6.27 -1.46 -6.66
CA PRO A 109 7.28 -2.08 -5.80
C PRO A 109 8.06 -1.03 -5.00
N SER A 110 8.77 -1.49 -3.98
CA SER A 110 9.52 -0.63 -3.07
C SER A 110 10.90 -0.24 -3.63
N GLU A 111 10.89 0.55 -4.71
CA GLU A 111 12.04 0.95 -5.54
C GLU A 111 12.34 2.45 -5.49
N PHE A 112 11.85 3.18 -4.48
CA PHE A 112 11.93 4.65 -4.39
C PHE A 112 13.34 5.20 -4.06
N GLY A 113 14.38 4.56 -4.59
CA GLY A 113 15.78 4.89 -4.40
C GLY A 113 16.51 5.00 -5.74
N VAL A 114 17.71 4.44 -5.80
CA VAL A 114 18.53 4.39 -7.02
C VAL A 114 18.03 3.32 -7.98
N ASP A 115 18.23 3.55 -9.28
CA ASP A 115 17.94 2.56 -10.32
C ASP A 115 18.89 1.36 -10.18
N HIS A 116 18.32 0.22 -9.78
CA HIS A 116 19.08 -1.02 -9.61
C HIS A 116 19.50 -1.67 -10.95
N TYR A 117 18.96 -1.23 -12.08
CA TYR A 117 19.38 -1.70 -13.41
C TYR A 117 20.69 -1.05 -13.90
N GLY A 118 21.16 0.00 -13.23
CA GLY A 118 22.41 0.69 -13.55
C GLY A 118 23.70 0.09 -12.96
N HIS A 119 23.61 -1.06 -12.28
CA HIS A 119 24.74 -1.68 -11.55
C HIS A 119 24.94 -3.19 -11.85
N ASP A 120 24.55 -3.67 -13.03
CA ASP A 120 25.09 -4.93 -13.56
C ASP A 120 26.51 -4.67 -14.09
N PHE A 121 27.51 -4.70 -13.20
CA PHE A 121 28.87 -4.96 -13.64
C PHE A 121 28.91 -6.43 -14.02
N VAL A 122 28.75 -6.71 -15.32
CA VAL A 122 29.11 -7.98 -15.94
C VAL A 122 30.45 -8.43 -15.38
N GLN A 123 30.44 -9.57 -14.67
CA GLN A 123 31.64 -10.26 -14.21
C GLN A 123 32.02 -11.34 -15.22
#